data_AF-A0A7D5DXC8-F1
#
_entry.id   AF-A0A7D5DXC8-F1
#
_cell.length_a   1.000
_cell.length_b   1.000
_cell.length_c   1.000
_cell.angle_alpha   90.00
_cell.angle_beta   90.00
_cell.angle_gamma   90.00
#
_symmetry.space_group_name_H-M   'P 1'
#
loop_
_entity.id
_entity.type
_entity.pdbx_description
1 polymer ?
#
loop_
_entity_poly.entity_id
_entity_poly.type
_entity_poly.pdbx_seq_one_letter_code
_entity_poly.pdbx_strand_id
1 'polypeptide(L)'
;MTPEIALWGVAVVVLVALCVAFAYPLLAYSHNVLYREGVLLFTVALACLSAGALLELLVAVGVLDVVLRVLAYVFYAASGAVSVAATWRFAREFIDLGGDAHVDVESDEYVGGFENER
;
A
#
# COMPACT_ATOMS: atom_id res chain seq x y z
N MET A 1 -2.12 -18.40 -27.87
CA MET A 1 -2.53 -17.72 -26.62
C MET A 1 -4.04 -17.90 -26.48
N THR A 2 -4.52 -18.50 -25.39
CA THR A 2 -5.96 -18.71 -25.17
C THR A 2 -6.63 -17.37 -24.78
N PRO A 3 -7.94 -17.20 -25.04
CA PRO A 3 -8.65 -15.97 -24.66
C PRO A 3 -8.60 -15.69 -23.15
N GLU A 4 -8.51 -16.75 -22.34
CA GLU A 4 -8.34 -16.67 -20.88
C GLU A 4 -7.01 -16.01 -20.48
N ILE A 5 -5.90 -16.40 -21.11
CA ILE A 5 -4.58 -15.80 -20.86
C ILE A 5 -4.56 -14.34 -21.30
N ALA A 6 -5.27 -13.99 -22.37
CA ALA A 6 -5.40 -12.61 -22.83
C ALA A 6 -6.15 -11.74 -21.83
N LEU A 7 -7.31 -12.21 -21.35
CA LEU A 7 -8.08 -11.52 -20.32
C LEU A 7 -7.29 -11.36 -19.02
N TRP A 8 -6.59 -12.42 -18.61
CA TRP A 8 -5.71 -12.39 -17.45
C TRP A 8 -4.59 -11.36 -17.61
N GLY A 9 -3.93 -11.33 -18.76
CA GLY A 9 -2.91 -10.32 -19.07
C GLY A 9 -3.43 -8.89 -18.96
N VAL A 10 -4.64 -8.63 -19.47
CA VAL A 10 -5.30 -7.32 -19.32
C VAL A 10 -5.55 -6.99 -17.86
N ALA A 11 -6.07 -7.94 -17.08
CA ALA A 11 -6.31 -7.75 -15.64
C ALA A 11 -5.01 -7.40 -14.89
N VAL A 12 -3.91 -8.08 -15.19
CA VAL A 12 -2.59 -7.80 -14.61
C VAL A 12 -2.10 -6.40 -14.99
N VAL A 13 -2.23 -6.00 -16.26
CA VAL A 13 -1.85 -4.64 -16.70
C VAL A 13 -2.67 -3.57 -15.97
N VAL A 14 -3.99 -3.78 -15.85
CA VAL A 14 -4.87 -2.86 -15.10
C VAL A 14 -4.48 -2.81 -13.62
N LEU A 15 -4.21 -3.95 -12.99
CA LEU A 15 -3.76 -4.02 -11.60
C LEU A 15 -2.47 -3.25 -11.39
N VAL A 16 -1.46 -3.45 -12.25
CA VAL A 16 -0.18 -2.74 -12.17
C VAL A 16 -0.39 -1.23 -12.36
N ALA A 17 -1.20 -0.83 -13.33
CA ALA A 17 -1.51 0.59 -13.56
C ALA A 17 -2.17 1.23 -12.33
N LEU A 18 -3.12 0.53 -11.70
CA LEU A 18 -3.76 0.98 -10.46
C LEU A 18 -2.75 1.07 -9.32
N CYS A 19 -1.90 0.05 -9.13
CA CYS A 19 -0.86 0.06 -8.10
C CYS A 19 0.09 1.24 -8.27
N VAL A 20 0.53 1.55 -9.49
CA VAL A 20 1.37 2.71 -9.80
C VAL A 20 0.62 4.02 -9.56
N ALA A 21 -0.63 4.12 -10.01
CA ALA A 21 -1.46 5.31 -9.81
C ALA A 21 -1.69 5.61 -8.32
N PHE A 22 -1.81 4.59 -7.47
CA PHE A 22 -1.89 4.74 -6.02
C PHE A 22 -0.52 5.00 -5.38
N ALA A 23 0.55 4.35 -5.83
CA ALA A 23 1.88 4.53 -5.30
C ALA A 23 2.46 5.92 -5.59
N TYR A 24 2.13 6.51 -6.75
CA TYR A 24 2.64 7.82 -7.16
C TYR A 24 2.34 8.93 -6.15
N PRO A 25 1.07 9.24 -5.77
CA PRO A 25 0.79 10.31 -4.81
C PRO A 25 1.37 9.99 -3.43
N LEU A 26 1.38 8.72 -3.04
CA LEU A 26 1.94 8.27 -1.76
C LEU A 26 3.45 8.55 -1.66
N LEU A 27 4.20 8.36 -2.74
CA LEU A 27 5.63 8.64 -2.80
C LEU A 27 5.92 10.14 -2.99
N ALA A 28 5.22 10.77 -3.94
CA ALA A 28 5.42 12.18 -4.30
C ALA A 28 5.10 13.13 -3.14
N TYR A 29 4.08 12.82 -2.35
CA TYR A 29 3.67 13.62 -1.20
C TYR A 29 3.98 12.94 0.14
N SER A 30 4.92 11.99 0.16
CA SER A 30 5.27 11.23 1.37
C SER A 30 5.75 12.11 2.53
N HIS A 31 6.28 13.30 2.24
CA HIS A 31 6.71 14.27 3.26
C HIS A 31 5.55 15.01 3.94
N ASN A 32 4.35 15.02 3.33
CA ASN A 32 3.15 15.66 3.88
C ASN A 32 2.32 14.70 4.73
N VAL A 33 2.71 13.43 4.84
CA VAL A 33 1.95 12.42 5.56
C VAL A 33 2.53 12.21 6.95
N LEU A 34 1.65 12.28 7.95
CA LEU A 34 1.96 12.07 9.38
C LEU A 34 2.70 10.73 9.62
N TYR A 35 2.40 9.70 8.81
CA TYR A 35 2.98 8.34 8.91
C TYR A 35 3.72 7.90 7.65
N ARG A 36 4.82 8.58 7.34
CA ARG A 36 5.69 8.25 6.20
C ARG A 36 6.07 6.76 6.14
N GLU A 37 6.38 6.15 7.29
CA GLU A 37 6.79 4.74 7.32
C GLU A 37 5.64 3.77 7.00
N GLY A 38 4.41 4.05 7.43
CA GLY A 38 3.23 3.25 7.08
C GLY A 38 2.91 3.33 5.59
N VAL A 39 3.05 4.53 5.02
CA VAL A 39 2.90 4.77 3.58
C VAL A 39 3.95 4.03 2.75
N LEU A 40 5.21 4.02 3.20
CA LEU A 40 6.29 3.29 2.54
C LEU A 40 6.05 1.77 2.59
N LEU A 41 5.61 1.23 3.73
CA LEU A 41 5.24 -0.18 3.82
C LEU A 41 4.10 -0.51 2.87
N PHE A 42 3.06 0.32 2.82
CA PHE A 42 1.94 0.09 1.90
C PHE A 42 2.36 0.10 0.42
N THR A 43 3.26 1.02 0.03
CA THR A 43 3.82 1.04 -1.34
C THR A 43 4.67 -0.18 -1.65
N VAL A 44 5.46 -0.68 -0.68
CA VAL A 44 6.17 -1.96 -0.81
C VAL A 44 5.18 -3.12 -1.00
N ALA A 45 4.07 -3.14 -0.26
CA ALA A 45 3.05 -4.17 -0.41
C ALA A 45 2.43 -4.18 -1.82
N LEU A 46 2.12 -3.01 -2.38
CA LEU A 46 1.63 -2.87 -3.76
C LEU A 46 2.67 -3.31 -4.81
N ALA A 47 3.94 -3.00 -4.58
CA ALA A 47 5.03 -3.44 -5.44
C ALA A 47 5.18 -4.97 -5.41
N CYS A 48 5.11 -5.59 -4.24
CA CYS A 48 5.12 -7.05 -4.09
C CYS A 48 3.91 -7.70 -4.78
N LEU A 49 2.71 -7.12 -4.64
CA LEU A 49 1.50 -7.61 -5.30
C LEU A 49 1.65 -7.59 -6.83
N SER A 50 2.15 -6.47 -7.36
CA SER A 50 2.39 -6.29 -8.79
C SER A 50 3.44 -7.27 -9.32
N ALA A 51 4.52 -7.48 -8.57
CA ALA A 51 5.57 -8.44 -8.92
C ALA A 51 5.04 -9.88 -8.93
N GLY A 52 4.25 -10.28 -7.93
CA GLY A 52 3.60 -11.59 -7.88
C GLY A 52 2.70 -11.83 -9.10
N ALA A 53 1.86 -10.85 -9.44
CA ALA A 53 0.96 -10.92 -10.59
C ALA A 53 1.70 -11.01 -11.94
N LEU A 54 2.79 -10.27 -12.10
CA LEU A 54 3.64 -10.34 -13.30
C LEU A 54 4.34 -11.70 -13.43
N LEU A 55 4.90 -12.23 -12.34
CA LEU A 55 5.53 -13.55 -12.34
C LEU A 55 4.54 -14.66 -12.68
N GLU A 56 3.32 -14.59 -12.14
CA GLU A 56 2.25 -15.54 -12.44
C GLU A 56 1.80 -15.45 -13.92
N LEU A 57 1.73 -14.24 -14.49
CA LEU A 57 1.47 -14.04 -15.91
C LEU A 57 2.58 -14.66 -16.79
N LEU A 58 3.85 -14.49 -16.42
CA LEU A 58 4.98 -15.10 -17.15
C LEU A 58 4.88 -16.63 -17.16
N VAL A 59 4.51 -17.23 -16.02
CA VAL A 59 4.24 -18.68 -15.92
C VAL A 59 3.08 -19.07 -16.84
N ALA A 60 1.99 -18.30 -16.85
CA ALA A 60 0.81 -18.57 -17.67
C ALA A 60 1.07 -18.49 -19.18
N VAL A 61 1.97 -17.61 -19.63
CA VAL A 61 2.35 -17.47 -21.05
C VAL A 61 3.35 -18.55 -21.50
N GLY A 62 3.79 -19.42 -20.58
CA GLY A 62 4.62 -20.58 -20.89
C GLY A 62 6.11 -20.38 -20.65
N VAL A 63 6.50 -19.35 -19.89
CA VAL A 63 7.85 -19.30 -19.28
C VAL A 63 7.86 -20.33 -18.14
N LEU A 64 8.09 -21.58 -18.51
CA LEU A 64 8.04 -22.75 -17.62
C LEU A 64 9.24 -22.76 -16.68
N ASP A 65 9.07 -22.20 -15.50
CA ASP A 65 9.95 -22.47 -14.37
C ASP A 65 9.16 -22.58 -13.07
N VAL A 66 9.30 -23.73 -12.41
CA VAL A 66 8.75 -23.96 -11.06
C VAL A 66 9.24 -22.87 -10.10
N VAL A 67 10.47 -22.37 -10.31
CA VAL A 67 11.04 -21.27 -9.52
C VAL A 67 10.20 -20.00 -9.66
N LEU A 68 9.78 -19.61 -10.87
CA LEU A 68 8.94 -18.42 -11.05
C LEU A 68 7.61 -18.53 -10.33
N ARG A 69 6.99 -19.72 -10.34
CA ARG A 69 5.72 -19.95 -9.62
C ARG A 69 5.91 -19.85 -8.11
N VAL A 70 6.98 -20.42 -7.57
CA VAL A 70 7.31 -20.28 -6.14
C VAL A 70 7.56 -18.82 -5.78
N LEU A 71 8.33 -18.10 -6.60
CA LEU A 71 8.59 -16.67 -6.39
C LEU A 71 7.29 -15.85 -6.39
N ALA A 72 6.35 -16.12 -7.31
CA ALA A 72 5.06 -15.44 -7.33
C ALA A 72 4.33 -15.57 -5.98
N TYR A 73 4.26 -16.79 -5.42
CA TYR A 73 3.65 -17.02 -4.11
C TYR A 73 4.40 -16.35 -2.96
N VAL A 74 5.73 -16.32 -3.02
CA VAL A 74 6.55 -15.58 -2.04
C VAL A 74 6.23 -14.09 -2.09
N PHE A 75 6.09 -13.51 -3.28
CA PHE A 75 5.72 -12.10 -3.45
C PHE A 75 4.31 -11.81 -2.94
N TYR A 76 3.35 -12.70 -3.18
CA TYR A 76 2.01 -12.56 -2.60
C TYR A 76 2.01 -12.65 -1.08
N ALA A 77 2.75 -13.61 -0.51
CA ALA A 77 2.89 -13.74 0.94
C ALA A 77 3.56 -12.51 1.56
N ALA A 78 4.62 -11.99 0.92
CA ALA A 78 5.28 -10.76 1.32
C ALA A 78 4.34 -9.55 1.24
N SER A 79 3.57 -9.43 0.16
CA SER A 79 2.56 -8.38 0.02
C SER A 79 1.55 -8.40 1.16
N GLY A 80 1.05 -9.59 1.53
CA GLY A 80 0.12 -9.77 2.65
C GLY A 80 0.75 -9.38 3.99
N ALA A 81 1.95 -9.89 4.27
CA ALA A 81 2.67 -9.60 5.52
C ALA A 81 2.96 -8.10 5.68
N VAL A 82 3.42 -7.45 4.60
CA VAL A 82 3.72 -6.02 4.61
C VAL A 82 2.44 -5.19 4.69
N SER A 83 1.34 -5.62 4.05
CA SER A 83 0.03 -4.98 4.20
C SER A 83 -0.43 -5.00 5.66
N VAL A 84 -0.32 -6.13 6.35
CA VAL A 84 -0.65 -6.25 7.77
C VAL A 84 0.24 -5.34 8.61
N ALA A 85 1.56 -5.30 8.34
CA ALA A 85 2.49 -4.42 9.04
C ALA A 85 2.18 -2.93 8.81
N ALA A 86 1.80 -2.55 7.59
CA ALA A 86 1.39 -1.19 7.25
C ALA A 86 0.10 -0.82 8.00
N THR A 87 -0.92 -1.67 7.96
CA THR A 87 -2.19 -1.47 8.69
C THR A 87 -1.96 -1.37 10.20
N TRP A 88 -1.11 -2.24 10.77
CA TRP A 88 -0.76 -2.16 12.19
C TRP A 88 -0.09 -0.84 12.54
N ARG A 89 0.84 -0.36 11.71
CA ARG A 89 1.50 0.95 11.88
C ARG A 89 0.49 2.10 11.89
N PHE A 90 -0.50 2.09 11.00
CA PHE A 90 -1.57 3.10 10.99
C PHE A 90 -2.53 2.95 12.16
N ALA A 91 -2.87 1.73 12.56
CA ALA A 91 -3.84 1.47 13.61
C ALA A 91 -3.26 1.70 15.02
N ARG A 92 -1.95 1.52 15.22
CA ARG A 92 -1.31 1.53 16.54
C ARG A 92 -1.64 2.77 17.37
N GLU A 93 -1.76 3.94 16.79
CA GLU A 93 -2.06 5.17 17.54
C GLU A 93 -3.54 5.32 17.90
N PHE A 94 -4.41 4.57 17.24
CA PHE A 94 -5.83 4.49 17.59
C PHE A 94 -6.11 3.36 18.60
N ILE A 95 -5.13 2.49 18.86
CA ILE A 95 -5.23 1.42 19.85
C ILE A 95 -4.61 1.92 21.15
N ASP A 96 -5.45 2.48 22.00
CA ASP A 96 -5.09 2.83 23.37
C ASP A 96 -4.97 1.54 24.21
N LEU A 97 -3.75 1.01 24.34
CA LEU A 97 -3.46 -0.23 25.07
C LEU A 97 -3.26 -0.02 26.58
N GLY A 98 -3.38 1.20 27.08
CA GLY A 98 -3.27 1.51 28.50
C GLY A 98 -3.58 2.98 28.73
N GLY A 99 -4.64 3.25 29.49
CA GLY A 99 -5.26 4.58 29.64
C GLY A 99 -4.44 5.62 30.39
N ASP A 100 -3.26 5.96 29.89
CA ASP A 100 -2.42 7.09 30.33
C ASP A 100 -1.61 7.70 29.15
N ALA A 101 -2.09 7.57 27.92
CA ALA A 101 -1.54 8.32 26.79
C ALA A 101 -2.43 9.55 26.54
N HIS A 102 -2.22 10.60 27.34
CA HIS A 102 -2.66 11.94 26.96
C HIS A 102 -2.11 12.25 25.57
N VAL A 103 -2.99 12.24 24.57
CA VAL A 103 -2.74 12.99 23.34
C VAL A 103 -2.79 14.45 23.79
N ASP A 104 -1.64 15.04 24.11
CA ASP A 104 -1.48 16.49 24.06
C ASP A 104 -1.68 16.87 22.59
N VAL A 105 -2.95 17.00 22.21
CA VAL A 105 -3.32 17.94 21.18
C VAL A 105 -2.90 19.27 21.80
N GLU A 106 -1.71 19.74 21.43
CA GLU A 106 -1.36 21.15 21.54
C GLU A 106 -2.43 21.86 20.71
N SER A 107 -3.54 22.16 21.38
CA SER A 107 -4.53 23.11 20.90
C SER A 107 -3.85 24.45 21.02
N ASP A 108 -2.87 24.69 20.14
CA ASP A 108 -2.50 26.02 19.72
C ASP A 108 -3.81 26.64 19.27
N GLU A 109 -4.39 27.39 20.20
CA GLU A 109 -5.27 28.53 20.00
C GLU A 109 -5.70 28.68 18.54
N TYR A 110 -6.68 27.88 18.11
CA TYR A 110 -7.45 28.22 16.93
C TYR A 110 -8.37 29.37 17.34
N VAL A 111 -7.77 30.55 17.54
CA VAL A 111 -8.48 31.82 17.66
C VAL A 111 -9.14 32.05 16.30
N GLY A 112 -10.42 31.73 16.23
CA GLY A 112 -11.26 32.06 15.09
C GLY A 112 -11.19 33.56 14.82
N GLY A 113 -10.42 33.95 13.81
CA GLY A 113 -10.19 35.34 13.40
C GLY A 113 -11.39 35.98 12.69
N PHE A 114 -12.60 35.78 13.19
CA PHE A 114 -13.82 36.41 12.67
C PHE A 114 -14.69 37.07 13.75
N GLU A 115 -14.24 37.13 15.00
CA GLU A 115 -14.95 37.83 16.07
C GLU A 115 -14.15 39.04 16.55
N ASN A 116 -14.20 40.13 15.79
CA ASN A 116 -14.31 41.52 16.28
C ASN A 116 -13.90 42.47 15.16
N GLU A 117 -14.87 43.09 14.50
CA GLU A 117 -14.87 44.56 14.34
C GLU A 117 -16.32 45.03 14.41
N ARG A 118 -16.61 45.71 15.53
CA ARG A 118 -17.84 46.43 15.82
C ARG A 118 -17.52 47.91 15.72
#